data_AF-A0A2S2QUM2-F1
#
_entry.id   AF-A0A2S2QUM2-F1
#
_cell.length_a   1.000
_cell.length_b   1.000
_cell.length_c   1.000
_cell.angle_alpha   90.00
_cell.angle_beta   90.00
_cell.angle_gamma   90.00
#
_symmetry.space_group_name_H-M   'P 1'
#
loop_
_entity.id
_entity.type
_entity.pdbx_description
1 polymer ?
#
loop_
_entity_poly.entity_id
_entity_poly.type
_entity_poly.pdbx_seq_one_letter_code
_entity_poly.pdbx_strand_id
1 'polypeptide(L)'
;MHGNEVVGREMLLLLAHYLCQNYGADERVTKLVNSTRIHMMPTMNPDGYEISNEGVEDVNDLVGRDNANGVDLNRNFPDSRHPFHIQKQEPETQAVINWITSIPFVLSANLHGGALVANYPFDSSMVSSYSSPQASYTPDNDVFVLLAKTYSMKHPKMHLNNKCANDTVSFSDGIVNGASWYSVVGGMQDFNYLNTNCFELTFELGCTKFPFEKDLRSYWLDNRESLLSFMEQVNRGVKGFVLDINGDGVQNAEITVMGIEHCVKTAVDGDYWRILVPGTYKITVTAYGYKRQTHSVEVYDSTTPTWLNITLIKEDLNEWSQINDFNLKDNIVKMENYKSKELFLSNLEDLEKSLSSVAELVINSHNPDTSIIQLKVTENVGSPDEYKFKIAILGGLYINEPATREILLFLARHYVEGYRKKNPNIMLFLSNVVLYFIPYFEQKNSYEKQCMTDDSAEMTGPLLLANHQQNEQKNY
;
A
#
# COMPACT_ATOMS: atom_id res chain seq x y z
N MET A 1 -12.75 6.16 21.44
CA MET A 1 -13.32 6.90 20.28
C MET A 1 -14.84 7.06 20.34
N HIS A 2 -15.56 6.16 21.00
CA HIS A 2 -16.96 6.44 21.39
C HIS A 2 -16.95 7.30 22.66
N GLY A 3 -17.84 8.28 22.73
CA GLY A 3 -17.82 9.25 23.83
C GLY A 3 -18.16 8.64 25.19
N ASN A 4 -19.06 7.66 25.23
CA ASN A 4 -19.48 7.00 26.47
C ASN A 4 -18.56 5.86 26.94
N GLU A 5 -17.48 5.56 26.20
CA GLU A 5 -16.49 4.55 26.55
C GLU A 5 -15.28 5.21 27.22
N VAL A 6 -15.45 5.58 28.49
CA VAL A 6 -14.65 6.61 29.18
C VAL A 6 -13.33 6.09 29.74
N VAL A 7 -13.23 4.79 30.08
CA VAL A 7 -12.04 4.23 30.72
C VAL A 7 -10.77 4.53 29.92
N GLY A 8 -10.81 4.37 28.59
CA GLY A 8 -9.66 4.65 27.72
C GLY A 8 -9.15 6.10 27.82
N ARG A 9 -10.07 7.08 27.90
CA ARG A 9 -9.74 8.50 28.06
C ARG A 9 -8.93 8.74 29.34
N GLU A 10 -9.43 8.23 30.46
CA GLU A 10 -8.79 8.41 31.76
C GLU A 10 -7.48 7.62 31.86
N MET A 11 -7.41 6.41 31.29
CA MET A 11 -6.18 5.61 31.27
C MET A 11 -5.05 6.33 30.52
N LEU A 12 -5.34 7.01 29.41
CA LEU A 12 -4.34 7.77 28.66
C LEU A 12 -3.87 9.02 29.43
N LEU A 13 -4.76 9.73 30.12
CA LEU A 13 -4.38 10.86 30.96
C LEU A 13 -3.49 10.42 32.13
N LEU A 14 -3.85 9.33 32.81
CA LEU A 14 -3.07 8.75 33.90
C LEU A 14 -1.72 8.21 33.41
N LEU A 15 -1.68 7.59 32.22
CA LEU A 15 -0.44 7.12 31.60
C LEU A 15 0.50 8.28 31.27
N ALA A 16 -0.02 9.38 30.70
CA ALA A 16 0.77 10.57 30.44
C ALA A 16 1.39 11.12 31.73
N HIS A 17 0.60 11.21 32.81
CA HIS A 17 1.09 11.63 34.12
C HIS A 17 2.18 10.69 34.66
N TYR A 18 1.94 9.37 34.57
CA TYR A 18 2.88 8.35 35.01
C TYR A 18 4.22 8.45 34.28
N LEU A 19 4.21 8.59 32.95
CA LEU A 19 5.45 8.72 32.17
C LEU A 19 6.20 10.00 32.56
N CYS A 20 5.51 11.15 32.67
CA CYS A 20 6.14 12.42 33.03
C CYS A 20 6.76 12.40 34.43
N GLN A 21 6.08 11.81 35.41
CA GLN A 21 6.59 11.75 36.79
C GLN A 21 7.75 10.79 36.99
N ASN A 22 7.79 9.71 36.20
CA ASN A 22 8.79 8.67 36.37
C ASN A 22 9.97 8.80 35.39
N TYR A 23 9.91 9.70 34.41
CA TYR A 23 11.05 9.98 33.53
C TYR A 23 12.25 10.52 34.32
N GLY A 24 13.41 9.85 34.18
CA GLY A 24 14.63 10.13 34.92
C GLY A 24 14.72 9.47 36.30
N ALA A 25 13.60 8.97 36.86
CA ALA A 25 13.57 8.27 38.15
C ALA A 25 13.45 6.75 37.99
N ASP A 26 12.62 6.29 37.04
CA ASP A 26 12.43 4.88 36.71
C ASP A 26 13.16 4.53 35.41
N GLU A 27 14.00 3.49 35.45
CA GLU A 27 14.85 3.09 34.32
C GLU A 27 14.02 2.61 33.12
N ARG A 28 12.94 1.86 33.37
CA ARG A 28 12.06 1.31 32.32
C ARG A 28 11.35 2.43 31.57
N VAL A 29 10.73 3.37 32.30
CA VAL A 29 10.07 4.56 31.73
C VAL A 29 11.07 5.42 30.98
N THR A 30 12.24 5.68 31.56
CA THR A 30 13.29 6.49 30.93
C THR A 30 13.74 5.88 29.62
N LYS A 31 13.99 4.56 29.59
CA LYS A 31 14.36 3.83 28.38
C LYS A 31 13.25 3.93 27.33
N LEU A 32 11.99 3.68 27.71
CA LEU A 32 10.85 3.73 26.80
C LEU A 32 10.72 5.10 26.13
N VAL A 33 10.73 6.19 26.92
CA VAL A 33 10.63 7.57 26.40
C VAL A 33 11.83 7.97 25.56
N ASN A 34 13.05 7.53 25.90
CA ASN A 34 14.24 7.81 25.10
C ASN A 34 14.26 7.07 23.76
N SER A 35 13.66 5.87 23.70
CA SER A 35 13.67 5.03 22.50
C SER A 35 12.45 5.18 21.59
N THR A 36 11.39 5.84 22.07
CA THR A 36 10.08 5.82 21.41
C THR A 36 9.43 7.20 21.43
N ARG A 37 8.96 7.68 20.28
CA ARG A 37 8.13 8.88 20.17
C ARG A 37 6.66 8.51 20.40
N ILE A 38 6.19 8.68 21.63
CA ILE A 38 4.83 8.31 22.04
C ILE A 38 3.88 9.48 21.78
N HIS A 39 2.75 9.21 21.12
CA HIS A 39 1.65 10.17 20.99
C HIS A 39 0.41 9.60 21.67
N MET A 40 -0.33 10.43 22.40
CA MET A 40 -1.55 10.03 23.11
C MET A 40 -2.68 10.98 22.75
N MET A 41 -3.82 10.43 22.32
CA MET A 41 -5.06 11.16 22.07
C MET A 41 -6.11 10.66 23.08
N PRO A 42 -6.29 11.33 24.23
CA PRO A 42 -7.24 10.88 25.25
C PRO A 42 -8.68 10.80 24.76
N THR A 43 -9.08 11.70 23.86
CA THR A 43 -10.43 11.67 23.28
C THR A 43 -10.40 12.03 21.80
N MET A 44 -11.01 11.16 20.99
CA MET A 44 -11.30 11.40 19.57
C MET A 44 -12.71 11.99 19.37
N ASN A 45 -13.65 11.65 20.26
CA ASN A 45 -15.04 12.13 20.23
C ASN A 45 -15.36 12.88 21.53
N PRO A 46 -14.86 14.12 21.68
CA PRO A 46 -15.16 14.93 22.85
C PRO A 46 -16.64 15.28 22.94
N ASP A 47 -17.33 15.53 21.83
CA ASP A 47 -18.74 15.94 21.82
C ASP A 47 -19.66 14.83 22.35
N GLY A 48 -19.42 13.58 21.94
CA GLY A 48 -20.14 12.42 22.48
C GLY A 48 -19.87 12.21 23.97
N TYR A 49 -18.64 12.48 24.44
CA TYR A 49 -18.29 12.36 25.85
C TYR A 49 -19.08 13.33 26.73
N GLU A 50 -19.21 14.59 26.32
CA GLU A 50 -19.92 15.63 27.12
C GLU A 50 -21.41 15.34 27.32
N ILE A 51 -22.02 14.52 26.47
CA ILE A 51 -23.44 14.12 26.58
C ILE A 51 -23.63 12.72 27.20
N SER A 52 -22.54 12.04 27.56
CA SER A 52 -22.57 10.71 28.16
C SER A 52 -22.88 10.77 29.65
N ASN A 53 -23.43 9.69 30.22
CA ASN A 53 -23.81 9.63 31.64
C ASN A 53 -22.93 8.66 32.42
N GLU A 54 -22.43 9.11 33.57
CA GLU A 54 -21.65 8.28 34.50
C GLU A 54 -22.52 7.21 35.17
N GLY A 55 -21.95 6.02 35.38
CA GLY A 55 -22.54 4.98 36.21
C GLY A 55 -23.66 4.20 35.53
N VAL A 56 -23.80 4.33 34.21
CA VAL A 56 -24.76 3.52 33.45
C VAL A 56 -24.23 2.09 33.35
N GLU A 57 -24.91 1.18 34.07
CA GLU A 57 -24.59 -0.25 34.05
C GLU A 57 -25.14 -0.99 32.82
N ASP A 58 -26.05 -0.36 32.06
CA ASP A 58 -26.54 -0.94 30.82
C ASP A 58 -25.46 -0.88 29.73
N VAL A 59 -24.86 -2.04 29.45
CA VAL A 59 -23.87 -2.20 28.36
C VAL A 59 -24.44 -1.85 26.98
N ASN A 60 -25.76 -1.84 26.81
CA ASN A 60 -26.41 -1.43 25.57
C ASN A 60 -26.67 0.07 25.49
N ASP A 61 -26.29 0.86 26.50
CA ASP A 61 -26.42 2.31 26.41
C ASP A 61 -25.54 2.87 25.28
N LEU A 62 -26.18 3.71 24.47
CA LEU A 62 -25.63 4.35 23.28
C LEU A 62 -25.60 5.88 23.43
N VAL A 63 -26.12 6.43 24.53
CA VAL A 63 -26.09 7.88 24.76
C VAL A 63 -24.63 8.34 24.80
N GLY A 64 -24.26 9.24 23.87
CA GLY A 64 -22.90 9.76 23.73
C GLY A 64 -21.91 8.83 23.02
N ARG A 65 -22.35 7.70 22.47
CA ARG A 65 -21.50 6.81 21.67
C ARG A 65 -21.03 7.50 20.38
N ASP A 66 -22.00 7.96 19.58
CA ASP A 66 -21.79 8.56 18.27
C ASP A 66 -21.24 10.00 18.39
N ASN A 67 -20.74 10.58 17.30
CA ASN A 67 -20.32 11.98 17.28
C ASN A 67 -21.53 12.95 17.28
N ALA A 68 -21.27 14.26 17.22
CA ALA A 68 -22.33 15.29 17.24
C ALA A 68 -23.36 15.18 16.09
N ASN A 69 -23.02 14.51 14.98
CA ASN A 69 -23.92 14.27 13.85
C ASN A 69 -24.65 12.91 13.93
N GLY A 70 -24.48 12.16 15.03
CA GLY A 70 -25.07 10.82 15.18
C GLY A 70 -24.40 9.76 14.30
N VAL A 71 -23.10 9.90 14.05
CA VAL A 71 -22.30 8.93 13.28
C VAL A 71 -21.37 8.15 14.21
N ASP A 72 -21.39 6.83 14.10
CA ASP A 72 -20.41 5.94 14.74
C ASP A 72 -19.05 6.11 14.04
N LEU A 73 -18.11 6.77 14.71
CA LEU A 73 -16.78 7.04 14.17
C LEU A 73 -16.00 5.76 13.84
N ASN A 74 -16.29 4.63 14.52
CA ASN A 74 -15.67 3.33 14.23
C ASN A 74 -16.40 2.55 13.13
N ARG A 75 -17.26 3.23 12.36
CA ARG A 75 -17.83 2.76 11.09
C ARG A 75 -17.57 3.73 9.94
N ASN A 76 -16.82 4.81 10.19
CA ASN A 76 -16.71 5.95 9.29
C ASN A 76 -15.39 6.01 8.50
N PHE A 77 -14.44 5.11 8.78
CA PHE A 77 -13.18 5.03 8.04
C PHE A 77 -13.37 4.35 6.67
N PRO A 78 -12.59 4.73 5.64
CA PRO A 78 -12.54 4.00 4.38
C PRO A 78 -12.10 2.56 4.57
N ASP A 79 -12.80 1.62 3.94
CA ASP A 79 -12.49 0.19 4.02
C ASP A 79 -12.20 -0.36 2.62
N SER A 80 -10.93 -0.60 2.32
CA SER A 80 -10.49 -1.12 1.02
C SER A 80 -10.95 -2.55 0.75
N ARG A 81 -11.34 -3.30 1.79
CA ARG A 81 -11.94 -4.63 1.68
C ARG A 81 -13.43 -4.57 1.36
N HIS A 82 -14.07 -3.44 1.63
CA HIS A 82 -15.48 -3.18 1.38
C HIS A 82 -15.65 -1.89 0.55
N PRO A 83 -15.27 -1.87 -0.74
CA PRO A 83 -15.22 -0.64 -1.55
C PRO A 83 -16.59 0.02 -1.79
N PHE A 84 -17.69 -0.69 -1.51
CA PHE A 84 -19.05 -0.14 -1.57
C PHE A 84 -19.49 0.55 -0.27
N HIS A 85 -18.66 0.48 0.79
CA HIS A 85 -18.84 1.22 2.02
C HIS A 85 -18.44 2.68 1.81
N ILE A 86 -19.31 3.44 1.15
CA ILE A 86 -19.09 4.84 0.83
C ILE A 86 -19.79 5.67 1.90
N GLN A 87 -19.03 6.13 2.89
CA GLN A 87 -19.49 7.12 3.86
C GLN A 87 -18.76 8.45 3.68
N LYS A 88 -19.48 9.54 3.95
CA LYS A 88 -18.85 10.85 4.12
C LYS A 88 -18.07 10.83 5.44
N GLN A 89 -16.79 11.19 5.38
CA GLN A 89 -15.95 11.27 6.58
C GLN A 89 -16.38 12.45 7.44
N GLU A 90 -16.59 12.16 8.72
CA GLU A 90 -16.81 13.12 9.78
C GLU A 90 -15.53 13.91 10.07
N PRO A 91 -15.62 15.13 10.65
CA PRO A 91 -14.45 15.96 10.91
C PRO A 91 -13.41 15.27 11.79
N GLU A 92 -13.84 14.48 12.80
CA GLU A 92 -12.96 13.70 13.67
C GLU A 92 -12.23 12.61 12.87
N THR A 93 -12.95 11.86 12.03
CA THR A 93 -12.40 10.83 11.15
C THR A 93 -11.37 11.44 10.20
N GLN A 94 -11.69 12.55 9.55
CA GLN A 94 -10.77 13.21 8.62
C GLN A 94 -9.52 13.74 9.34
N ALA A 95 -9.67 14.32 10.54
CA ALA A 95 -8.55 14.77 11.34
C ALA A 95 -7.61 13.62 11.71
N VAL A 96 -8.16 12.47 12.10
CA VAL A 96 -7.38 11.28 12.46
C VAL A 96 -6.73 10.63 11.24
N ILE A 97 -7.40 10.57 10.08
CA ILE A 97 -6.78 10.12 8.82
C ILE A 97 -5.58 11.00 8.47
N ASN A 98 -5.74 12.33 8.53
CA ASN A 98 -4.64 13.26 8.26
C ASN A 98 -3.49 13.08 9.26
N TRP A 99 -3.81 12.81 10.53
CA TRP A 99 -2.80 12.59 11.56
C TRP A 99 -2.04 11.27 11.35
N ILE A 100 -2.75 10.16 11.17
CA ILE A 100 -2.20 8.82 10.90
C ILE A 100 -1.26 8.84 9.68
N THR A 101 -1.60 9.60 8.65
CA THR A 101 -0.79 9.70 7.42
C THR A 101 0.36 10.71 7.50
N SER A 102 0.39 11.56 8.53
CA SER A 102 1.43 12.60 8.69
C SER A 102 2.71 12.12 9.40
N ILE A 103 2.62 11.00 10.12
CA ILE A 103 3.69 10.45 10.95
C ILE A 103 3.86 8.98 10.58
N PRO A 104 5.08 8.44 10.52
CA PRO A 104 5.30 7.01 10.33
C PRO A 104 4.96 6.22 11.60
N PHE A 105 3.67 6.14 11.95
CA PHE A 105 3.20 5.29 13.05
C PHE A 105 3.51 3.82 12.75
N VAL A 106 3.98 3.10 13.77
CA VAL A 106 4.41 1.69 13.66
C VAL A 106 3.46 0.77 14.43
N LEU A 107 3.10 1.16 15.65
CA LEU A 107 2.21 0.42 16.55
C LEU A 107 1.22 1.40 17.16
N SER A 108 -0.06 1.01 17.21
CA SER A 108 -1.14 1.79 17.79
C SER A 108 -2.08 0.89 18.61
N ALA A 109 -2.80 1.50 19.55
CA ALA A 109 -3.94 0.88 20.19
C ALA A 109 -5.04 1.91 20.38
N ASN A 110 -6.26 1.52 20.02
CA ASN A 110 -7.47 2.28 20.23
C ASN A 110 -8.26 1.66 21.39
N LEU A 111 -8.64 2.49 22.37
CA LEU A 111 -9.19 2.03 23.64
C LEU A 111 -10.71 2.19 23.66
N HIS A 112 -11.39 1.13 24.08
CA HIS A 112 -12.84 0.96 24.08
C HIS A 112 -13.35 0.45 25.43
N GLY A 113 -14.67 0.43 25.58
CA GLY A 113 -15.36 -0.18 26.70
C GLY A 113 -16.68 -0.84 26.27
N GLY A 114 -17.14 -1.80 27.07
CA GLY A 114 -18.32 -2.62 26.78
C GLY A 114 -18.01 -4.12 26.82
N ALA A 115 -16.75 -4.49 26.68
CA ALA A 115 -16.25 -5.85 26.90
C ALA A 115 -14.90 -5.84 27.66
N LEU A 116 -14.33 -7.02 27.92
CA LEU A 116 -12.97 -7.14 28.46
C LEU A 116 -12.14 -8.11 27.62
N VAL A 117 -11.53 -7.60 26.55
CA VAL A 117 -10.81 -8.39 25.55
C VAL A 117 -9.84 -7.52 24.72
N ALA A 118 -8.74 -8.12 24.26
CA ALA A 118 -7.90 -7.54 23.24
C ALA A 118 -8.34 -8.02 21.84
N ASN A 119 -8.98 -7.12 21.11
CA ASN A 119 -9.45 -7.34 19.75
C ASN A 119 -8.33 -7.03 18.74
N TYR A 120 -8.17 -7.90 17.75
CA TYR A 120 -7.16 -7.72 16.71
C TYR A 120 -7.69 -7.93 15.29
N PRO A 121 -7.05 -7.33 14.28
CA PRO A 121 -7.44 -7.44 12.88
C PRO A 121 -7.57 -8.88 12.34
N PHE A 122 -8.38 -9.06 11.29
CA PHE A 122 -9.29 -8.05 10.76
C PHE A 122 -10.61 -7.96 11.51
N ASP A 123 -11.18 -6.76 11.53
CA ASP A 123 -12.49 -6.45 12.08
C ASP A 123 -13.64 -6.85 11.14
N SER A 124 -13.43 -6.77 9.83
CA SER A 124 -14.46 -7.12 8.84
C SER A 124 -14.26 -8.52 8.23
N SER A 125 -15.36 -9.23 7.95
CA SER A 125 -15.36 -10.48 7.19
C SER A 125 -15.52 -10.20 5.68
N MET A 126 -14.78 -10.92 4.81
CA MET A 126 -14.98 -10.82 3.34
C MET A 126 -16.31 -11.42 2.86
N VAL A 127 -16.95 -12.25 3.69
CA VAL A 127 -18.17 -12.98 3.32
C VAL A 127 -19.38 -12.13 3.72
N SER A 128 -20.23 -11.81 2.75
CA SER A 128 -21.43 -10.97 2.91
C SER A 128 -22.55 -11.59 3.76
N SER A 129 -22.34 -12.79 4.33
CA SER A 129 -23.32 -13.42 5.21
C SER A 129 -23.16 -12.88 6.63
N TYR A 130 -23.94 -11.85 6.96
CA TYR A 130 -24.11 -11.32 8.31
C TYR A 130 -24.58 -12.36 9.35
N SER A 131 -24.85 -13.60 8.94
CA SER A 131 -25.50 -14.64 9.73
C SER A 131 -24.56 -15.49 10.60
N SER A 132 -23.24 -15.42 10.41
CA SER A 132 -22.28 -16.16 11.25
C SER A 132 -20.95 -15.41 11.42
N PRO A 133 -20.50 -15.10 12.65
CA PRO A 133 -19.15 -14.62 12.91
C PRO A 133 -18.12 -15.60 12.35
N GLN A 134 -17.16 -15.09 11.58
CA GLN A 134 -16.12 -15.90 10.95
C GLN A 134 -14.78 -15.17 11.04
N ALA A 135 -13.76 -15.89 11.49
CA ALA A 135 -12.42 -15.34 11.59
C ALA A 135 -11.91 -14.84 10.24
N SER A 136 -11.31 -13.64 10.25
CA SER A 136 -10.71 -12.99 9.09
C SER A 136 -9.27 -12.62 9.44
N TYR A 137 -8.32 -13.46 9.06
CA TYR A 137 -6.92 -13.32 9.45
C TYR A 137 -6.16 -12.34 8.55
N THR A 138 -5.25 -11.57 9.14
CA THR A 138 -4.28 -10.77 8.38
C THR A 138 -3.09 -11.61 7.94
N PRO A 139 -2.31 -11.15 6.92
CA PRO A 139 -1.00 -11.72 6.62
C PRO A 139 -0.05 -11.75 7.84
N ASP A 140 -0.19 -10.79 8.76
CA ASP A 140 0.59 -10.68 9.99
C ASP A 140 -0.15 -11.24 11.24
N ASN A 141 -1.04 -12.21 11.08
CA ASN A 141 -1.86 -12.72 12.18
C ASN A 141 -1.05 -13.12 13.43
N ASP A 142 0.08 -13.78 13.25
CA ASP A 142 0.93 -14.22 14.36
C ASP A 142 1.48 -13.04 15.17
N VAL A 143 1.79 -11.92 14.50
CA VAL A 143 2.22 -10.68 15.15
C VAL A 143 1.06 -10.10 15.95
N PHE A 144 -0.14 -10.01 15.36
CA PHE A 144 -1.31 -9.49 16.06
C PHE A 144 -1.70 -10.32 17.27
N VAL A 145 -1.65 -11.66 17.17
CA VAL A 145 -1.88 -12.56 18.30
C VAL A 145 -0.84 -12.32 19.41
N LEU A 146 0.44 -12.16 19.06
CA LEU A 146 1.49 -11.83 20.03
C LEU A 146 1.23 -10.48 20.71
N LEU A 147 0.86 -9.45 19.95
CA LEU A 147 0.58 -8.12 20.47
C LEU A 147 -0.65 -8.12 21.39
N ALA A 148 -1.74 -8.80 20.99
CA ALA A 148 -2.95 -8.94 21.78
C ALA A 148 -2.68 -9.67 23.10
N LYS A 149 -1.95 -10.80 23.05
CA LYS A 149 -1.56 -11.56 24.26
C LYS A 149 -0.62 -10.77 25.16
N THR A 150 0.23 -9.91 24.60
CA THR A 150 1.09 -9.04 25.41
C THR A 150 0.26 -8.15 26.35
N TYR A 151 -0.87 -7.64 25.86
CA TYR A 151 -1.78 -6.84 26.68
C TYR A 151 -2.61 -7.70 27.63
N SER A 152 -3.30 -8.73 27.09
CA SER A 152 -4.30 -9.50 27.83
C SER A 152 -3.71 -10.32 28.98
N MET A 153 -2.52 -10.89 28.78
CA MET A 153 -1.84 -11.71 29.78
C MET A 153 -1.21 -10.89 30.91
N LYS A 154 -0.95 -9.60 30.67
CA LYS A 154 -0.48 -8.66 31.70
C LYS A 154 -1.62 -8.03 32.48
N HIS A 155 -2.83 -8.02 31.91
CA HIS A 155 -4.03 -7.54 32.59
C HIS A 155 -4.50 -8.60 33.60
N PRO A 156 -4.75 -8.26 34.89
CA PRO A 156 -5.06 -9.24 35.93
C PRO A 156 -6.30 -10.10 35.67
N LYS A 157 -7.25 -9.59 34.86
CA LYS A 157 -8.56 -10.22 34.66
C LYS A 157 -8.87 -10.63 33.22
N MET A 158 -8.16 -10.07 32.22
CA MET A 158 -8.59 -10.18 30.81
C MET A 158 -8.36 -11.59 30.28
N HIS A 159 -7.21 -12.17 30.60
CA HIS A 159 -6.87 -13.55 30.24
C HIS A 159 -7.71 -14.63 30.94
N LEU A 160 -8.47 -14.29 31.98
CA LEU A 160 -9.27 -15.24 32.76
C LEU A 160 -10.54 -15.71 32.04
N ASN A 161 -10.82 -15.19 30.83
CA ASN A 161 -11.98 -15.57 30.04
C ASN A 161 -13.32 -15.32 30.80
N ASN A 162 -13.32 -14.29 31.64
CA ASN A 162 -14.51 -13.85 32.37
C ASN A 162 -15.41 -13.06 31.43
N LYS A 163 -16.69 -13.44 31.35
CA LYS A 163 -17.68 -12.80 30.50
C LYS A 163 -18.27 -11.57 31.19
N CYS A 164 -18.51 -10.51 30.42
CA CYS A 164 -19.45 -9.47 30.85
C CYS A 164 -20.87 -10.06 30.89
N ALA A 165 -21.76 -9.47 31.70
CA ALA A 165 -23.07 -10.07 32.00
C ALA A 165 -23.92 -10.43 30.75
N ASN A 166 -23.70 -9.73 29.62
CA ASN A 166 -24.43 -9.92 28.36
C ASN A 166 -23.58 -10.54 27.24
N ASP A 167 -22.32 -10.92 27.51
CA ASP A 167 -21.47 -11.55 26.50
C ASP A 167 -21.87 -13.01 26.30
N THR A 168 -22.23 -13.36 25.06
CA THR A 168 -22.48 -14.74 24.67
C THR A 168 -21.17 -15.48 24.37
N VAL A 169 -20.12 -14.76 24.00
CA VAL A 169 -18.81 -15.27 23.55
C VAL A 169 -17.82 -15.36 24.71
N SER A 170 -16.95 -16.36 24.66
CA SER A 170 -15.83 -16.53 25.59
C SER A 170 -14.54 -16.19 24.84
N PHE A 171 -13.68 -15.35 25.43
CA PHE A 171 -12.40 -14.95 24.86
C PHE A 171 -11.26 -15.74 25.52
N SER A 172 -10.87 -16.86 24.89
CA SER A 172 -9.70 -17.63 25.34
C SER A 172 -8.44 -16.75 25.32
N ASP A 173 -7.63 -16.82 26.37
CA ASP A 173 -6.46 -15.95 26.60
C ASP A 173 -6.79 -14.43 26.60
N GLY A 174 -8.07 -14.05 26.68
CA GLY A 174 -8.50 -12.65 26.65
C GLY A 174 -8.22 -11.94 25.32
N ILE A 175 -8.16 -12.68 24.21
CA ILE A 175 -7.97 -12.12 22.86
C ILE A 175 -9.09 -12.56 21.91
N VAL A 176 -9.33 -11.79 20.85
CA VAL A 176 -10.29 -12.18 19.81
C VAL A 176 -9.96 -11.54 18.46
N ASN A 177 -10.13 -12.28 17.37
CA ASN A 177 -10.15 -11.70 16.02
C ASN A 177 -11.49 -10.96 15.82
N GLY A 178 -11.46 -9.71 15.37
CA GLY A 178 -12.65 -8.87 15.31
C GLY A 178 -13.79 -9.47 14.51
N ALA A 179 -13.53 -9.92 13.29
CA ALA A 179 -14.56 -10.55 12.45
C ALA A 179 -15.12 -11.86 13.05
N SER A 180 -14.34 -12.57 13.87
CA SER A 180 -14.80 -13.76 14.59
C SER A 180 -15.68 -13.42 15.79
N TRP A 181 -15.59 -12.21 16.33
CA TRP A 181 -16.49 -11.73 17.37
C TRP A 181 -17.78 -11.20 16.75
N TYR A 182 -17.67 -10.16 15.94
CA TYR A 182 -18.72 -9.63 15.07
C TYR A 182 -18.10 -8.73 13.99
N SER A 183 -18.64 -8.77 12.78
CA SER A 183 -18.07 -8.02 11.65
C SER A 183 -18.25 -6.52 11.82
N VAL A 184 -17.15 -5.77 11.72
CA VAL A 184 -17.09 -4.31 11.77
C VAL A 184 -16.47 -3.77 10.48
N VAL A 185 -17.29 -3.11 9.67
CA VAL A 185 -16.87 -2.47 8.41
C VAL A 185 -16.60 -0.99 8.66
N GLY A 186 -15.51 -0.46 8.09
CA GLY A 186 -15.13 0.95 8.24
C GLY A 186 -14.57 1.31 9.62
N GLY A 187 -13.96 0.34 10.29
CA GLY A 187 -13.26 0.53 11.57
C GLY A 187 -11.89 1.18 11.40
N MET A 188 -11.45 1.93 12.42
CA MET A 188 -10.14 2.59 12.43
C MET A 188 -8.97 1.61 12.47
N GLN A 189 -9.17 0.47 13.14
CA GLN A 189 -8.16 -0.56 13.34
C GLN A 189 -7.67 -1.15 11.99
N ASP A 190 -8.61 -1.57 11.15
CA ASP A 190 -8.30 -2.12 9.83
C ASP A 190 -7.78 -1.02 8.88
N PHE A 191 -8.26 0.22 9.01
CA PHE A 191 -7.76 1.35 8.23
C PHE A 191 -6.26 1.57 8.44
N ASN A 192 -5.78 1.57 9.68
CA ASN A 192 -4.37 1.73 10.02
C ASN A 192 -3.50 0.70 9.29
N TYR A 193 -3.86 -0.58 9.39
CA TYR A 193 -3.08 -1.69 8.82
C TYR A 193 -3.12 -1.72 7.29
N LEU A 194 -4.25 -1.36 6.67
CA LEU A 194 -4.42 -1.44 5.22
C LEU A 194 -3.90 -0.22 4.46
N ASN A 195 -3.82 0.94 5.10
CA ASN A 195 -3.50 2.21 4.43
C ASN A 195 -2.17 2.82 4.89
N THR A 196 -1.55 2.28 5.96
CA THR A 196 -0.26 2.75 6.49
C THR A 196 0.63 1.59 6.92
N ASN A 197 1.78 1.90 7.51
CA ASN A 197 2.65 0.91 8.15
C ASN A 197 2.19 0.50 9.57
N CYS A 198 1.15 1.15 10.11
CA CYS A 198 0.80 1.04 11.52
C CYS A 198 -0.03 -0.20 11.85
N PHE A 199 0.41 -0.95 12.84
CA PHE A 199 -0.32 -2.09 13.39
C PHE A 199 -1.19 -1.60 14.55
N GLU A 200 -2.51 -1.51 14.33
CA GLU A 200 -3.45 -1.09 15.38
C GLU A 200 -4.23 -2.27 15.95
N LEU A 201 -4.43 -2.27 17.27
CA LEU A 201 -5.33 -3.17 17.98
C LEU A 201 -6.41 -2.37 18.71
N THR A 202 -7.52 -3.03 19.03
CA THR A 202 -8.60 -2.48 19.83
C THR A 202 -8.62 -3.14 21.20
N PHE A 203 -8.50 -2.37 22.28
CA PHE A 203 -8.56 -2.89 23.64
C PHE A 203 -9.85 -2.50 24.34
N GLU A 204 -10.67 -3.50 24.65
CA GLU A 204 -11.89 -3.37 25.44
C GLU A 204 -11.51 -3.48 26.93
N LEU A 205 -11.60 -2.36 27.66
CA LEU A 205 -10.96 -2.23 28.98
C LEU A 205 -11.86 -2.64 30.16
N GLY A 206 -13.11 -2.97 29.91
CA GLY A 206 -14.07 -3.37 30.92
C GLY A 206 -15.52 -3.32 30.45
N CYS A 207 -16.37 -4.09 31.12
CA CYS A 207 -17.79 -4.21 30.79
C CYS A 207 -18.57 -2.90 30.93
N THR A 208 -18.25 -2.10 31.96
CA THR A 208 -18.93 -0.83 32.20
C THR A 208 -18.28 0.26 31.35
N LYS A 209 -19.02 0.76 30.35
CA LYS A 209 -18.53 1.78 29.41
C LYS A 209 -18.12 3.08 30.12
N PHE A 210 -18.98 3.56 31.04
CA PHE A 210 -18.74 4.75 31.86
C PHE A 210 -18.87 4.40 33.36
N PRO A 211 -17.82 3.85 33.99
CA PRO A 211 -17.85 3.52 35.41
C PRO A 211 -17.80 4.79 36.28
N PHE A 212 -18.13 4.65 37.57
CA PHE A 212 -18.00 5.74 38.52
C PHE A 212 -16.53 6.13 38.74
N GLU A 213 -16.28 7.41 39.04
CA GLU A 213 -14.94 7.96 39.33
C GLU A 213 -14.18 7.13 40.37
N LYS A 214 -14.87 6.69 41.43
CA LYS A 214 -14.29 5.88 42.52
C LYS A 214 -13.62 4.59 42.04
N ASP A 215 -14.03 4.06 40.88
CA ASP A 215 -13.54 2.81 40.32
C ASP A 215 -12.34 3.00 39.38
N LEU A 216 -12.07 4.22 38.90
CA LEU A 216 -10.98 4.53 37.96
C LEU A 216 -9.61 4.09 38.46
N ARG A 217 -9.37 4.17 39.78
CA ARG A 217 -8.13 3.68 40.40
C ARG A 217 -7.90 2.19 40.16
N SER A 218 -8.97 1.38 40.21
CA SER A 218 -8.85 -0.05 39.93
C SER A 218 -8.51 -0.29 38.46
N TYR A 219 -9.19 0.42 37.54
CA TYR A 219 -8.89 0.33 36.10
C TYR A 219 -7.42 0.67 35.80
N TRP A 220 -6.88 1.72 36.43
CA TRP A 220 -5.48 2.08 36.27
C TRP A 220 -4.52 0.98 36.73
N LEU A 221 -4.75 0.42 37.91
CA LEU A 221 -3.91 -0.65 38.44
C LEU A 221 -3.99 -1.91 37.58
N ASP A 222 -5.16 -2.20 37.01
CA ASP A 222 -5.38 -3.35 36.14
C ASP A 222 -4.71 -3.16 34.75
N ASN A 223 -4.63 -1.93 34.22
CA ASN A 223 -4.18 -1.66 32.85
C ASN A 223 -2.75 -1.11 32.72
N ARG A 224 -2.17 -0.50 33.76
CA ARG A 224 -0.86 0.17 33.68
C ARG A 224 0.24 -0.75 33.11
N GLU A 225 0.35 -1.96 33.64
CA GLU A 225 1.40 -2.91 33.19
C GLU A 225 1.18 -3.37 31.76
N SER A 226 -0.08 -3.59 31.36
CA SER A 226 -0.45 -3.95 29.98
C SER A 226 -0.12 -2.85 28.99
N LEU A 227 -0.46 -1.59 29.31
CA LEU A 227 -0.17 -0.42 28.47
C LEU A 227 1.35 -0.23 28.27
N LEU A 228 2.14 -0.32 29.34
CA LEU A 228 3.61 -0.24 29.25
C LEU A 228 4.18 -1.39 28.42
N SER A 229 3.76 -2.63 28.70
CA SER A 229 4.23 -3.82 27.98
C SER A 229 3.89 -3.79 26.49
N PHE A 230 2.72 -3.24 26.15
CA PHE A 230 2.29 -3.07 24.77
C PHE A 230 3.13 -2.01 24.03
N MET A 231 3.34 -0.83 24.63
CA MET A 231 4.19 0.21 24.02
C MET A 231 5.62 -0.27 23.77
N GLU A 232 6.15 -1.16 24.62
CA GLU A 232 7.48 -1.75 24.45
C GLU A 232 7.59 -2.66 23.20
N GLN A 233 6.47 -3.20 22.70
CA GLN A 233 6.48 -4.07 21.51
C GLN A 233 6.81 -3.31 20.21
N VAL A 234 6.71 -1.98 20.17
CA VAL A 234 7.04 -1.18 18.98
C VAL A 234 8.51 -1.37 18.53
N ASN A 235 9.38 -1.78 19.46
CA ASN A 235 10.80 -2.04 19.20
C ASN A 235 11.09 -3.51 18.89
N ARG A 236 10.10 -4.39 18.75
CA ARG A 236 10.29 -5.79 18.34
C ARG A 236 10.49 -5.90 16.83
N GLY A 237 11.15 -6.97 16.39
CA GLY A 237 11.27 -7.32 14.98
C GLY A 237 12.53 -6.74 14.37
N VAL A 238 12.41 -6.11 13.20
CA VAL A 238 13.52 -5.56 12.43
C VAL A 238 13.33 -4.07 12.22
N LYS A 239 14.40 -3.29 12.38
CA LYS A 239 14.40 -1.88 11.98
C LYS A 239 15.75 -1.50 11.36
N GLY A 240 15.77 -0.40 10.63
CA GLY A 240 17.01 0.10 10.05
C GLY A 240 16.75 1.19 9.04
N PHE A 241 17.76 1.46 8.22
CA PHE A 241 17.73 2.46 7.16
C PHE A 241 17.93 1.79 5.80
N VAL A 242 17.18 2.26 4.81
CA VAL A 242 17.46 2.04 3.40
C VAL A 242 18.11 3.30 2.85
N LEU A 243 19.38 3.19 2.47
CA LEU A 243 20.20 4.30 1.99
C LEU A 243 20.61 4.07 0.53
N ASP A 244 20.94 5.14 -0.18
CA ASP A 244 21.66 5.04 -1.44
C ASP A 244 23.18 5.00 -1.22
N ILE A 245 23.94 4.87 -2.30
CA ILE A 245 25.42 4.80 -2.24
C ILE A 245 26.09 6.06 -1.69
N ASN A 246 25.39 7.21 -1.69
CA ASN A 246 25.87 8.48 -1.16
C ASN A 246 25.55 8.61 0.34
N GLY A 247 24.75 7.70 0.89
CA GLY A 247 24.28 7.73 2.27
C GLY A 247 22.96 8.46 2.44
N ASP A 248 22.29 8.85 1.35
CA ASP A 248 20.99 9.53 1.41
C ASP A 248 19.85 8.51 1.65
N GLY A 249 18.87 8.89 2.46
CA GLY A 249 17.69 8.06 2.74
C GLY A 249 16.84 7.80 1.49
N VAL A 250 16.50 6.55 1.23
CA VAL A 250 15.58 6.17 0.13
C VAL A 250 14.16 6.11 0.67
N GLN A 251 13.39 7.16 0.46
CA GLN A 251 11.99 7.24 0.85
C GLN A 251 11.11 6.29 0.03
N ASN A 252 10.05 5.76 0.65
CA ASN A 252 9.05 4.88 0.02
C ASN A 252 9.63 3.58 -0.56
N ALA A 253 10.80 3.15 -0.11
CA ALA A 253 11.30 1.81 -0.39
C ALA A 253 10.41 0.79 0.33
N GLU A 254 10.02 -0.26 -0.40
CA GLU A 254 9.16 -1.31 0.10
C GLU A 254 9.99 -2.41 0.74
N ILE A 255 9.65 -2.75 1.97
CA ILE A 255 10.24 -3.83 2.77
C ILE A 255 9.24 -4.98 2.77
N THR A 256 9.56 -6.05 2.06
CA THR A 256 8.72 -7.25 1.94
C THR A 256 9.35 -8.42 2.69
N VAL A 257 8.54 -9.20 3.39
CA VAL A 257 9.00 -10.39 4.12
C VAL A 257 8.48 -11.62 3.39
N MET A 258 9.39 -12.51 2.98
CA MET A 258 8.99 -13.75 2.29
C MET A 258 8.02 -14.56 3.16
N GLY A 259 6.85 -14.87 2.60
CA GLY A 259 5.78 -15.61 3.30
C GLY A 259 4.77 -14.74 4.04
N ILE A 260 4.95 -13.41 4.08
CA ILE A 260 3.99 -12.48 4.66
C ILE A 260 3.56 -11.48 3.58
N GLU A 261 2.30 -11.58 3.15
CA GLU A 261 1.71 -10.77 2.07
C GLU A 261 1.29 -9.36 2.54
N HIS A 262 2.19 -8.68 3.25
CA HIS A 262 2.02 -7.31 3.69
C HIS A 262 3.39 -6.63 3.76
N CYS A 263 3.56 -5.53 3.03
CA CYS A 263 4.81 -4.76 3.02
C CYS A 263 4.74 -3.55 3.95
N VAL A 264 5.89 -3.06 4.39
CA VAL A 264 6.02 -1.74 5.02
C VAL A 264 6.91 -0.86 4.17
N LYS A 265 6.74 0.46 4.26
CA LYS A 265 7.51 1.45 3.50
C LYS A 265 8.45 2.24 4.38
N THR A 266 9.60 2.64 3.86
CA THR A 266 10.50 3.58 4.53
C THR A 266 9.88 4.97 4.61
N ALA A 267 10.18 5.68 5.71
CA ALA A 267 9.82 7.09 5.87
C ALA A 267 10.81 8.01 5.11
N VAL A 268 10.70 9.32 5.32
CA VAL A 268 11.43 10.36 4.56
C VAL A 268 12.95 10.17 4.61
N ASP A 269 13.48 9.79 5.77
CA ASP A 269 14.93 9.61 5.99
C ASP A 269 15.42 8.20 5.62
N GLY A 270 14.56 7.38 5.00
CA GLY A 270 14.87 6.00 4.63
C GLY A 270 14.76 5.01 5.79
N ASP A 271 14.37 5.43 6.99
CA ASP A 271 14.14 4.56 8.13
C ASP A 271 12.86 3.73 7.99
N TYR A 272 12.90 2.51 8.51
CA TYR A 272 11.76 1.59 8.53
C TYR A 272 11.72 0.75 9.80
N TRP A 273 10.53 0.27 10.11
CA TRP A 273 10.24 -0.64 11.23
C TRP A 273 9.31 -1.74 10.76
N ARG A 274 9.68 -2.99 11.04
CA ARG A 274 8.89 -4.17 10.71
C ARG A 274 8.79 -5.07 11.93
N ILE A 275 7.65 -5.00 12.62
CA ILE A 275 7.35 -5.87 13.75
C ILE A 275 7.17 -7.30 13.23
N LEU A 276 7.88 -8.26 13.85
CA LEU A 276 7.85 -9.67 13.51
C LEU A 276 7.87 -10.50 14.79
N VAL A 277 7.27 -11.69 14.73
CA VAL A 277 7.45 -12.72 15.77
C VAL A 277 8.88 -13.29 15.70
N PRO A 278 9.35 -14.01 16.73
CA PRO A 278 10.67 -14.65 16.69
C PRO A 278 10.77 -15.66 15.55
N GLY A 279 11.86 -15.61 14.79
CA GLY A 279 12.03 -16.46 13.61
C GLY A 279 13.16 -16.02 12.70
N THR A 280 13.42 -16.81 11.66
CA THR A 280 14.35 -16.45 10.58
C THR A 280 13.58 -16.06 9.33
N TYR A 281 13.88 -14.89 8.79
CA TYR A 281 13.16 -14.29 7.67
C TYR A 281 14.08 -13.96 6.50
N LYS A 282 13.52 -13.93 5.30
CA LYS A 282 14.14 -13.31 4.12
C LYS A 282 13.42 -12.02 3.80
N ILE A 283 14.08 -10.90 4.01
CA ILE A 283 13.56 -9.56 3.72
C ILE A 283 14.05 -9.13 2.35
N THR A 284 13.13 -8.68 1.50
CA THR A 284 13.47 -8.10 0.19
C THR A 284 13.08 -6.63 0.16
N VAL A 285 14.04 -5.80 -0.26
CA VAL A 285 13.85 -4.36 -0.40
C VAL A 285 13.80 -3.99 -1.88
N THR A 286 12.78 -3.22 -2.23
CA THR A 286 12.54 -2.69 -3.58
C THR A 286 12.27 -1.20 -3.52
N ALA A 287 12.89 -0.44 -4.42
CA ALA A 287 12.63 0.98 -4.59
C ALA A 287 12.72 1.33 -6.08
N TYR A 288 11.91 2.28 -6.54
CA TYR A 288 11.93 2.70 -7.94
C TYR A 288 13.31 3.23 -8.33
N GLY A 289 13.87 2.71 -9.44
CA GLY A 289 15.20 3.09 -9.92
C GLY A 289 16.37 2.45 -9.16
N TYR A 290 16.13 1.43 -8.34
CA TYR A 290 17.16 0.69 -7.60
C TYR A 290 17.08 -0.82 -7.85
N LYS A 291 18.24 -1.49 -7.90
CA LYS A 291 18.32 -2.95 -7.98
C LYS A 291 17.78 -3.56 -6.68
N ARG A 292 16.83 -4.49 -6.80
CA ARG A 292 16.25 -5.21 -5.66
C ARG A 292 17.32 -5.98 -4.88
N GLN A 293 17.20 -6.04 -3.55
CA GLN A 293 18.11 -6.81 -2.70
C GLN A 293 17.35 -7.67 -1.69
N THR A 294 17.86 -8.86 -1.39
CA THR A 294 17.28 -9.78 -0.41
C THR A 294 18.30 -10.14 0.65
N HIS A 295 17.90 -10.05 1.91
CA HIS A 295 18.74 -10.29 3.09
C HIS A 295 18.07 -11.28 4.03
N SER A 296 18.86 -12.19 4.62
CA SER A 296 18.39 -13.09 5.68
C SER A 296 18.60 -12.43 7.04
N VAL A 297 17.60 -12.50 7.92
CA VAL A 297 17.64 -11.89 9.25
C VAL A 297 17.05 -12.83 10.30
N GLU A 298 17.64 -12.84 11.49
CA GLU A 298 17.12 -13.56 12.66
C GLU A 298 16.47 -12.56 13.61
N VAL A 299 15.23 -12.85 14.02
CA VAL A 299 14.45 -12.08 14.98
C VAL A 299 14.35 -12.90 16.26
N TYR A 300 14.79 -12.32 17.37
CA TYR A 300 14.76 -12.96 18.68
C TYR A 300 13.49 -12.61 19.46
N ASP A 301 13.20 -13.39 20.49
CA ASP A 301 12.11 -13.07 21.42
C ASP A 301 12.50 -11.95 22.38
N SER A 302 12.44 -10.71 21.89
CA SER A 302 12.87 -9.52 22.62
C SER A 302 12.11 -8.28 22.16
N THR A 303 12.04 -7.27 23.03
CA THR A 303 11.66 -5.89 22.71
C THR A 303 12.85 -5.05 22.23
N THR A 304 13.99 -5.69 21.96
CA THR A 304 15.13 -5.09 21.27
C THR A 304 15.10 -5.52 19.81
N PRO A 305 15.16 -4.57 18.85
CA PRO A 305 15.04 -4.91 17.43
C PRO A 305 16.37 -5.44 16.89
N THR A 306 16.27 -6.30 15.88
CA THR A 306 17.40 -6.63 15.02
C THR A 306 17.62 -5.49 14.04
N TRP A 307 18.82 -4.90 14.04
CA TRP A 307 19.18 -3.84 13.11
C TRP A 307 19.54 -4.41 11.74
N LEU A 308 18.96 -3.85 10.68
CA LEU A 308 19.29 -4.20 9.29
C LEU A 308 19.31 -2.92 8.44
N ASN A 309 20.52 -2.39 8.21
CA ASN A 309 20.71 -1.28 7.28
C ASN A 309 21.04 -1.83 5.90
N ILE A 310 20.47 -1.23 4.86
CA ILE A 310 20.55 -1.70 3.48
C ILE A 310 20.93 -0.55 2.58
N THR A 311 22.02 -0.71 1.83
CA THR A 311 22.44 0.28 0.81
C THR A 311 22.00 -0.22 -0.56
N LEU A 312 21.04 0.46 -1.18
CA LEU A 312 20.56 0.15 -2.51
C LEU A 312 21.47 0.75 -3.58
N ILE A 313 21.64 0.00 -4.67
CA ILE A 313 22.42 0.41 -5.83
C ILE A 313 21.43 0.86 -6.89
N LYS A 314 21.61 2.06 -7.45
CA LYS A 314 20.78 2.54 -8.55
C LYS A 314 20.83 1.56 -9.71
N GLU A 315 19.67 1.30 -10.28
CA GLU A 315 19.56 0.51 -11.50
C GLU A 315 20.03 1.36 -12.67
N ASP A 316 21.05 0.90 -13.37
CA ASP A 316 21.42 1.52 -14.65
C ASP A 316 20.31 1.17 -15.64
N LEU A 317 19.44 2.13 -15.92
CA LEU A 317 18.30 1.95 -16.82
C LEU A 317 18.73 1.60 -18.25
N ASN A 318 19.93 2.03 -18.67
CA ASN A 318 20.46 1.64 -19.98
C ASN A 318 20.90 0.18 -19.97
N GLU A 319 21.62 -0.25 -18.94
CA GLU A 319 21.99 -1.66 -18.74
C GLU A 319 20.73 -2.54 -18.62
N TRP A 320 19.74 -2.11 -17.83
CA TRP A 320 18.48 -2.79 -17.65
C TRP A 320 17.71 -2.92 -18.97
N SER A 321 17.60 -1.82 -19.73
CA SER A 321 16.94 -1.81 -21.03
C SER A 321 17.66 -2.73 -22.01
N GLN A 322 18.99 -2.73 -22.03
CA GLN A 322 19.78 -3.65 -22.85
C GLN A 322 19.51 -5.12 -22.52
N ILE A 323 19.56 -5.49 -21.23
CA ILE A 323 19.36 -6.88 -20.79
C ILE A 323 17.93 -7.34 -21.05
N ASN A 324 16.94 -6.54 -20.65
CA ASN A 324 15.53 -6.92 -20.74
C ASN A 324 14.98 -6.80 -22.16
N ASP A 325 15.58 -5.99 -23.03
CA ASP A 325 15.26 -5.93 -24.46
C ASP A 325 16.20 -6.80 -25.32
N PHE A 326 16.71 -7.89 -24.73
CA PHE A 326 17.48 -8.93 -25.41
C PHE A 326 18.74 -8.45 -26.16
N ASN A 327 19.28 -7.29 -25.80
CA ASN A 327 20.37 -6.58 -26.46
C ASN A 327 20.07 -6.20 -27.92
N LEU A 328 18.81 -5.91 -28.24
CA LEU A 328 18.37 -5.44 -29.56
C LEU A 328 18.92 -4.04 -29.85
N LYS A 329 20.09 -3.97 -30.51
CA LYS A 329 20.76 -2.70 -30.84
C LYS A 329 19.84 -1.70 -31.55
N ASP A 330 18.97 -2.18 -32.42
CA ASP A 330 18.07 -1.32 -33.19
C ASP A 330 16.96 -0.66 -32.36
N ASN A 331 16.76 -1.10 -31.11
CA ASN A 331 15.83 -0.51 -30.15
C ASN A 331 16.54 0.42 -29.16
N ILE A 332 17.86 0.25 -28.98
CA ILE A 332 18.63 0.88 -27.88
C ILE A 332 19.54 2.01 -28.39
N VAL A 333 20.05 1.90 -29.62
CA VAL A 333 20.90 2.95 -30.20
C VAL A 333 20.05 4.20 -30.43
N LYS A 334 20.57 5.35 -29.99
CA LYS A 334 19.95 6.65 -30.18
C LYS A 334 19.58 6.85 -31.66
N MET A 335 18.29 6.98 -31.95
CA MET A 335 17.83 7.32 -33.29
C MET A 335 18.12 8.77 -33.59
N GLU A 336 18.85 9.04 -34.67
CA GLU A 336 19.08 10.40 -35.16
C GLU A 336 17.89 10.92 -35.98
N ASN A 337 17.19 10.02 -36.67
CA ASN A 337 16.04 10.33 -37.52
C ASN A 337 14.98 9.22 -37.46
N TYR A 338 13.71 9.56 -37.63
CA TYR A 338 12.62 8.59 -37.80
C TYR A 338 12.77 7.82 -39.11
N LYS A 339 12.31 6.56 -39.15
CA LYS A 339 12.41 5.74 -40.37
C LYS A 339 11.45 6.27 -41.45
N SER A 340 11.85 6.16 -42.71
CA SER A 340 10.89 6.34 -43.81
C SER A 340 9.82 5.25 -43.78
N LYS A 341 8.70 5.48 -44.45
CA LYS A 341 7.63 4.48 -44.52
C LYS A 341 8.12 3.17 -45.12
N GLU A 342 8.87 3.25 -46.20
CA GLU A 342 9.42 2.10 -46.94
C GLU A 342 10.36 1.29 -46.04
N LEU A 343 11.28 1.96 -45.34
CA LEU A 343 12.19 1.31 -44.41
C LEU A 343 11.43 0.71 -43.22
N PHE A 344 10.40 1.37 -42.72
CA PHE A 344 9.58 0.85 -41.63
C PHE A 344 8.84 -0.43 -42.05
N LEU A 345 8.22 -0.45 -43.22
CA LEU A 345 7.53 -1.63 -43.76
C LEU A 345 8.51 -2.78 -44.01
N SER A 346 9.68 -2.49 -44.58
CA SER A 346 10.76 -3.48 -44.73
C SER A 346 11.13 -4.13 -43.39
N ASN A 347 11.22 -3.34 -42.31
CA ASN A 347 11.52 -3.88 -40.98
C ASN A 347 10.42 -4.80 -40.43
N LEU A 348 9.14 -4.55 -40.75
CA LEU A 348 8.06 -5.45 -40.37
C LEU A 348 8.11 -6.77 -41.17
N GLU A 349 8.39 -6.69 -42.47
CA GLU A 349 8.59 -7.89 -43.29
C GLU A 349 9.79 -8.70 -42.79
N ASP A 350 10.87 -8.04 -42.40
CA ASP A 350 12.05 -8.70 -41.85
C ASP A 350 11.72 -9.44 -40.54
N LEU A 351 10.86 -8.87 -39.69
CA LEU A 351 10.37 -9.54 -38.48
C LEU A 351 9.61 -10.83 -38.80
N GLU A 352 8.65 -10.78 -39.72
CA GLU A 352 7.92 -11.97 -40.20
C GLU A 352 8.88 -13.02 -40.77
N LYS A 353 9.77 -12.63 -41.69
CA LYS A 353 10.77 -13.52 -42.29
C LYS A 353 11.68 -14.16 -41.24
N SER A 354 12.00 -13.41 -40.18
CA SER A 354 12.92 -13.86 -39.15
C SER A 354 12.31 -14.90 -38.19
N LEU A 355 10.98 -14.95 -38.05
CA LEU A 355 10.30 -15.97 -37.25
C LEU A 355 8.82 -16.11 -37.67
N SER A 356 8.58 -16.71 -38.83
CA SER A 356 7.25 -16.83 -39.43
C SER A 356 6.26 -17.69 -38.63
N SER A 357 6.74 -18.51 -37.69
CA SER A 357 5.87 -19.24 -36.75
C SER A 357 5.24 -18.35 -35.69
N VAL A 358 5.73 -17.11 -35.54
CA VAL A 358 5.33 -16.19 -34.44
C VAL A 358 4.89 -14.82 -34.93
N ALA A 359 5.39 -14.35 -36.08
CA ALA A 359 5.02 -13.06 -36.64
C ALA A 359 4.49 -13.22 -38.08
N GLU A 360 3.43 -12.48 -38.39
CA GLU A 360 2.80 -12.42 -39.73
C GLU A 360 2.44 -10.97 -40.05
N LEU A 361 2.89 -10.47 -41.20
CA LEU A 361 2.50 -9.15 -41.68
C LEU A 361 1.18 -9.27 -42.44
N VAL A 362 0.14 -8.62 -41.92
CA VAL A 362 -1.18 -8.62 -42.53
C VAL A 362 -1.46 -7.23 -43.11
N ILE A 363 -1.69 -7.19 -44.41
CA ILE A 363 -2.12 -5.98 -45.11
C ILE A 363 -3.58 -6.15 -45.48
N ASN A 364 -4.46 -5.52 -44.69
CA ASN A 364 -5.89 -5.58 -44.92
C ASN A 364 -6.33 -4.43 -45.83
N SER A 365 -6.61 -4.74 -47.09
CA SER A 365 -7.12 -3.81 -48.11
C SER A 365 -8.61 -4.08 -48.41
N HIS A 366 -9.45 -4.17 -47.38
CA HIS A 366 -10.88 -4.45 -47.54
C HIS A 366 -11.67 -3.26 -48.10
N ASN A 367 -11.15 -2.03 -47.91
CA ASN A 367 -11.71 -0.81 -48.48
C ASN A 367 -10.73 -0.27 -49.53
N PRO A 368 -11.17 0.07 -50.76
CA PRO A 368 -10.29 0.66 -51.78
C PRO A 368 -9.58 1.93 -51.30
N ASP A 369 -10.16 2.65 -50.34
CA ASP A 369 -9.66 3.94 -49.83
C ASP A 369 -8.79 3.83 -48.58
N THR A 370 -8.76 2.67 -47.91
CA THR A 370 -7.97 2.49 -46.68
C THR A 370 -7.29 1.15 -46.60
N SER A 371 -5.97 1.15 -46.41
CA SER A 371 -5.21 -0.05 -46.05
C SER A 371 -4.79 0.02 -44.58
N ILE A 372 -5.00 -1.09 -43.86
CA ILE A 372 -4.50 -1.27 -42.51
C ILE A 372 -3.33 -2.23 -42.59
N ILE A 373 -2.16 -1.73 -42.24
CA ILE A 373 -0.94 -2.52 -42.15
C ILE A 373 -0.80 -2.89 -40.68
N GLN A 374 -0.74 -4.19 -40.39
CA GLN A 374 -0.58 -4.68 -39.03
C GLN A 374 0.40 -5.86 -38.98
N LEU A 375 1.21 -5.91 -37.91
CA LEU A 375 1.99 -7.11 -37.60
C LEU A 375 1.26 -7.90 -36.52
N LYS A 376 0.82 -9.11 -36.87
CA LYS A 376 0.26 -10.08 -35.94
C LYS A 376 1.40 -10.84 -35.27
N VAL A 377 1.41 -10.89 -33.94
CA VAL A 377 2.41 -11.63 -33.15
C VAL A 377 1.72 -12.56 -32.15
N THR A 378 1.91 -13.87 -32.28
CA THR A 378 1.38 -14.91 -31.38
C THR A 378 2.11 -16.24 -31.59
N GLU A 379 2.07 -17.15 -30.62
CA GLU A 379 2.59 -18.50 -30.84
C GLU A 379 1.76 -19.26 -31.91
N ASN A 380 2.45 -19.89 -32.87
CA ASN A 380 1.89 -20.70 -33.95
C ASN A 380 0.92 -19.94 -34.85
N VAL A 381 1.42 -18.87 -35.45
CA VAL A 381 0.65 -18.08 -36.43
C VAL A 381 0.12 -18.97 -37.56
N GLY A 382 -1.16 -18.80 -37.91
CA GLY A 382 -1.90 -19.65 -38.85
C GLY A 382 -2.66 -20.82 -38.21
N SER A 383 -2.46 -21.08 -36.93
CA SER A 383 -3.31 -22.01 -36.16
C SER A 383 -4.58 -21.31 -35.64
N PRO A 384 -5.66 -22.06 -35.32
CA PRO A 384 -6.83 -21.51 -34.65
C PRO A 384 -6.43 -20.76 -33.38
N ASP A 385 -6.93 -19.53 -33.22
CA ASP A 385 -6.59 -18.61 -32.13
C ASP A 385 -7.82 -18.02 -31.44
N GLU A 386 -9.01 -18.60 -31.65
CA GLU A 386 -10.28 -18.09 -31.12
C GLU A 386 -10.35 -18.10 -29.60
N TYR A 387 -9.56 -18.95 -28.95
CA TYR A 387 -9.45 -19.07 -27.50
C TYR A 387 -8.42 -18.11 -26.87
N LYS A 388 -7.61 -17.44 -27.68
CA LYS A 388 -6.59 -16.50 -27.21
C LYS A 388 -7.18 -15.10 -27.03
N PHE A 389 -6.66 -14.36 -26.06
CA PHE A 389 -7.00 -12.95 -25.89
C PHE A 389 -6.42 -12.12 -27.05
N LYS A 390 -7.19 -11.17 -27.57
CA LYS A 390 -6.78 -10.34 -28.71
C LYS A 390 -6.50 -8.92 -28.22
N ILE A 391 -5.27 -8.45 -28.43
CA ILE A 391 -4.83 -7.13 -28.01
C ILE A 391 -4.36 -6.37 -29.25
N ALA A 392 -5.00 -5.24 -29.54
CA ALA A 392 -4.56 -4.32 -30.57
C ALA A 392 -3.81 -3.15 -29.93
N ILE A 393 -2.63 -2.83 -30.48
CA ILE A 393 -1.80 -1.70 -30.04
C ILE A 393 -1.57 -0.80 -31.25
N LEU A 394 -2.08 0.43 -31.14
CA LEU A 394 -2.16 1.38 -32.25
C LEU A 394 -1.16 2.52 -32.04
N GLY A 395 -0.56 2.98 -33.13
CA GLY A 395 0.39 4.09 -33.16
C GLY A 395 0.44 4.69 -34.55
N GLY A 396 0.97 5.91 -34.68
CA GLY A 396 1.01 6.61 -35.96
C GLY A 396 -0.37 6.91 -36.55
N LEU A 397 -1.36 7.21 -35.70
CA LEU A 397 -2.72 7.58 -36.13
C LEU A 397 -2.72 8.82 -37.02
N TYR A 398 -1.75 9.71 -36.80
CA TYR A 398 -1.51 10.89 -37.63
C TYR A 398 -0.09 10.86 -38.21
N ILE A 399 0.06 11.40 -39.43
CA ILE A 399 1.33 11.42 -40.19
C ILE A 399 2.46 12.14 -39.42
N ASN A 400 2.10 13.07 -38.54
CA ASN A 400 3.02 13.85 -37.70
C ASN A 400 3.35 13.19 -36.34
N GLU A 401 2.95 11.94 -36.10
CA GLU A 401 3.25 11.19 -34.86
C GLU A 401 4.19 9.99 -35.09
N PRO A 402 5.41 10.19 -35.65
CA PRO A 402 6.28 9.08 -36.01
C PRO A 402 6.83 8.32 -34.78
N ALA A 403 6.87 8.95 -33.59
CA ALA A 403 7.43 8.34 -32.39
C ALA A 403 6.66 7.10 -31.92
N THR A 404 5.32 7.16 -31.91
CA THR A 404 4.48 6.04 -31.45
C THR A 404 4.60 4.85 -32.39
N ARG A 405 4.72 5.11 -33.70
CA ARG A 405 4.99 4.10 -34.71
C ARG A 405 6.32 3.35 -34.48
N GLU A 406 7.40 4.07 -34.20
CA GLU A 406 8.70 3.44 -33.91
C GLU A 406 8.64 2.57 -32.65
N ILE A 407 7.95 3.02 -31.61
CA ILE A 407 7.76 2.25 -30.36
C ILE A 407 7.05 0.93 -30.65
N LEU A 408 6.05 0.90 -31.53
CA LEU A 408 5.39 -0.35 -31.92
C LEU A 408 6.35 -1.33 -32.59
N LEU A 409 7.24 -0.84 -33.46
CA LEU A 409 8.26 -1.68 -34.09
C LEU A 409 9.24 -2.23 -33.05
N PHE A 410 9.65 -1.41 -32.07
CA PHE A 410 10.52 -1.84 -30.98
C PHE A 410 9.87 -2.92 -30.12
N LEU A 411 8.61 -2.73 -29.76
CA LEU A 411 7.84 -3.69 -28.98
C LEU A 411 7.60 -4.99 -29.77
N ALA A 412 7.32 -4.91 -31.07
CA ALA A 412 7.22 -6.07 -31.93
C ALA A 412 8.54 -6.87 -31.97
N ARG A 413 9.68 -6.20 -32.16
CA ARG A 413 11.01 -6.83 -32.10
C ARG A 413 11.28 -7.50 -30.76
N HIS A 414 10.91 -6.85 -29.66
CA HIS A 414 11.05 -7.39 -28.31
C HIS A 414 10.35 -8.74 -28.16
N TYR A 415 9.07 -8.83 -28.51
CA TYR A 415 8.32 -10.08 -28.38
C TYR A 415 8.82 -11.18 -29.32
N VAL A 416 9.15 -10.84 -30.56
CA VAL A 416 9.68 -11.81 -31.53
C VAL A 416 11.05 -12.35 -31.08
N GLU A 417 11.97 -11.48 -30.65
CA GLU A 417 13.29 -11.89 -30.19
C GLU A 417 13.21 -12.65 -28.86
N GLY A 418 12.37 -12.20 -27.93
CA GLY A 418 12.14 -12.88 -26.66
C GLY A 418 11.60 -14.29 -26.84
N TYR A 419 10.69 -14.49 -27.80
CA TYR A 419 10.22 -15.83 -28.16
C TYR A 419 11.33 -16.65 -28.83
N ARG A 420 12.10 -16.07 -29.77
CA ARG A 420 13.27 -16.73 -30.39
C ARG A 420 14.27 -17.23 -29.34
N LYS A 421 14.52 -16.42 -28.31
CA LYS A 421 15.41 -16.76 -27.18
C LYS A 421 14.76 -17.67 -26.13
N LYS A 422 13.52 -18.12 -26.35
CA LYS A 422 12.75 -18.98 -25.44
C LYS A 422 12.58 -18.37 -24.04
N ASN A 423 12.34 -17.06 -23.97
CA ASN A 423 12.01 -16.41 -22.70
C ASN A 423 10.68 -16.98 -22.16
N PRO A 424 10.64 -17.54 -20.94
CA PRO A 424 9.48 -18.27 -20.45
C PRO A 424 8.23 -17.40 -20.29
N ASN A 425 8.39 -16.13 -19.88
CA ASN A 425 7.28 -15.20 -19.70
C ASN A 425 6.66 -14.82 -21.04
N ILE A 426 7.49 -14.53 -22.05
CA ILE A 426 7.00 -14.20 -23.40
C ILE A 426 6.35 -15.40 -24.08
N MET A 427 6.92 -16.61 -23.93
CA MET A 427 6.29 -17.82 -24.45
C MET A 427 4.92 -18.07 -23.80
N LEU A 428 4.84 -17.99 -22.47
CA LEU A 428 3.57 -18.12 -21.74
C LEU A 428 2.55 -17.03 -22.13
N PHE A 429 3.02 -15.82 -22.39
CA PHE A 429 2.17 -14.73 -22.81
C PHE A 429 1.61 -14.97 -24.23
N LEU A 430 2.48 -15.26 -25.21
CA LEU A 430 2.09 -15.47 -26.61
C LEU A 430 1.34 -16.79 -26.86
N SER A 431 1.39 -17.75 -25.94
CA SER A 431 0.54 -18.94 -25.97
C SER A 431 -0.93 -18.62 -25.66
N ASN A 432 -1.19 -17.54 -24.92
CA ASN A 432 -2.53 -17.11 -24.50
C ASN A 432 -3.03 -15.84 -25.21
N VAL A 433 -2.16 -15.14 -25.94
CA VAL A 433 -2.43 -13.80 -26.50
C VAL A 433 -2.08 -13.73 -27.99
N VAL A 434 -2.90 -12.99 -28.73
CA VAL A 434 -2.61 -12.47 -30.06
C VAL A 434 -2.43 -10.97 -29.99
N LEU A 435 -1.21 -10.50 -30.30
CA LEU A 435 -0.89 -9.09 -30.42
C LEU A 435 -1.06 -8.62 -31.86
N TYR A 436 -1.70 -7.47 -32.04
CA TYR A 436 -1.80 -6.77 -33.32
C TYR A 436 -1.13 -5.40 -33.18
N PHE A 437 0.06 -5.24 -33.75
CA PHE A 437 0.74 -3.96 -33.84
C PHE A 437 0.27 -3.22 -35.09
N ILE A 438 -0.40 -2.08 -34.93
CA ILE A 438 -1.01 -1.32 -36.04
C ILE A 438 -0.32 0.05 -36.15
N PRO A 439 0.77 0.15 -36.93
CA PRO A 439 1.58 1.36 -37.07
C PRO A 439 1.06 2.40 -38.07
N TYR A 440 0.09 2.04 -38.94
CA TYR A 440 -0.43 2.94 -39.96
C TYR A 440 -1.93 2.75 -40.21
N PHE A 441 -2.56 3.86 -40.57
CA PHE A 441 -3.83 3.91 -41.29
C PHE A 441 -3.61 4.67 -42.59
N GLU A 442 -3.59 3.99 -43.74
CA GLU A 442 -3.59 4.72 -45.01
C GLU A 442 -5.00 5.22 -45.30
N GLN A 443 -5.15 6.52 -45.57
CA GLN A 443 -6.29 7.07 -46.30
C GLN A 443 -5.81 7.54 -47.67
N LYS A 444 -6.35 6.97 -48.76
CA LYS A 444 -5.99 7.36 -50.13
C LYS A 444 -6.45 8.76 -50.54
N ASN A 445 -7.37 9.38 -49.79
CA ASN A 445 -7.89 10.72 -50.05
C ASN A 445 -7.72 11.62 -48.83
N SER A 446 -6.48 12.01 -48.51
CA SER A 446 -6.28 13.31 -47.86
C SER A 446 -5.99 14.31 -48.97
N TYR A 447 -6.96 15.19 -49.23
CA TYR A 447 -6.71 16.38 -50.03
C TYR A 447 -5.45 17.04 -49.47
N GLU A 448 -4.44 17.22 -50.32
CA GLU A 448 -3.48 18.30 -50.15
C GLU A 448 -4.32 19.58 -49.99
N LYS A 449 -4.55 20.01 -48.76
CA LYS A 449 -4.71 21.44 -48.53
C LYS A 449 -3.36 22.03 -48.89
N GLN A 450 -3.21 22.39 -50.16
CA GLN A 450 -2.35 23.49 -50.55
C GLN A 450 -2.65 24.61 -49.56
N CYS A 451 -1.72 24.88 -48.66
CA CYS A 451 -1.69 26.16 -47.99
C CYS A 451 -1.61 27.18 -49.13
N MET A 452 -2.74 27.84 -49.41
CA MET A 452 -2.72 29.08 -50.14
C MET A 452 -1.74 29.98 -49.39
N THR A 453 -0.70 30.38 -50.10
CA THR A 453 0.18 31.47 -49.70
C THR A 453 -0.68 32.71 -49.61
N ASP A 454 -1.09 33.08 -48.40
CA ASP A 454 -1.30 34.49 -48.10
C ASP A 454 0.06 35.04 -47.69
N ASP A 455 0.53 35.99 -48.51
CA ASP A 455 1.65 36.85 -48.22
C ASP A 455 1.46 37.52 -46.86
N SER A 456 2.27 37.12 -45.87
CA SER A 456 2.90 37.97 -44.84
C SER A 456 3.12 37.20 -43.53
N ALA A 457 4.37 36.83 -43.28
CA ALA A 457 5.10 37.01 -42.02
C ALA A 457 6.19 35.94 -41.90
N GLU A 458 7.43 36.35 -42.18
CA GLU A 458 8.60 35.72 -41.59
C GLU A 458 8.46 35.71 -40.07
N MET A 459 8.54 34.55 -39.42
CA MET A 459 9.17 34.43 -38.10
C MET A 459 9.83 33.05 -37.97
N THR A 460 11.13 33.07 -38.11
CA THR A 460 12.08 32.10 -37.56
C THR A 460 11.94 32.07 -36.03
N GLY A 461 11.82 30.87 -35.44
CA GLY A 461 11.77 30.69 -33.99
C GLY A 461 12.09 29.24 -33.58
N PRO A 462 13.03 28.99 -32.64
CA PRO A 462 13.64 27.69 -32.42
C PRO A 462 12.86 26.77 -31.46
N LEU A 463 13.15 25.47 -31.58
CA LEU A 463 12.68 24.36 -30.71
C LEU A 463 12.96 24.65 -29.22
N LEU A 464 11.89 24.72 -28.43
CA LEU A 464 11.93 24.83 -26.97
C LEU A 464 12.21 23.47 -26.31
N LEU A 465 13.48 23.08 -26.26
CA LEU A 465 14.04 22.22 -25.22
C LEU A 465 15.49 22.64 -24.98
N ALA A 466 15.68 23.65 -24.14
CA ALA A 466 16.98 24.00 -23.57
C ALA A 466 16.82 24.44 -22.11
N ASN A 467 17.34 23.57 -21.23
CA ASN A 467 17.75 23.76 -19.84
C ASN A 467 17.61 25.18 -19.24
N HIS A 468 16.79 25.29 -18.20
CA HIS A 468 16.95 26.33 -17.19
C HIS A 468 17.79 25.79 -16.03
N GLN A 469 19.08 26.14 -16.03
CA GLN A 469 19.88 26.31 -14.82
C GLN A 469 20.21 27.80 -14.66
N GLN A 470 20.04 28.28 -13.42
CA GLN A 470 20.66 29.47 -12.80
C GLN A 470 20.25 30.87 -13.31
N ASN A 471 19.49 31.60 -12.49
CA ASN A 471 20.02 32.59 -11.53
C ASN A 471 18.91 33.52 -11.03
N GLU A 472 18.52 33.34 -9.78
CA GLU A 472 17.87 34.39 -9.00
C GLU A 472 18.93 35.40 -8.55
N GLN A 473 18.86 36.63 -9.06
CA GLN A 473 19.32 37.82 -8.33
C GLN A 473 18.45 39.03 -8.69
N LYS A 474 17.71 39.48 -7.68
CA LYS A 474 17.44 40.88 -7.28
C LYS A 474 16.69 41.83 -8.24
N ASN A 475 15.47 42.21 -7.85
CA ASN A 475 15.11 43.54 -7.29
C ASN A 475 13.61 43.85 -7.53
N TYR A 476 12.78 43.75 -6.49
CA TYR A 476 12.16 44.88 -5.76
C TYR A 476 11.21 44.35 -4.68
#